data_AF-A0A2W0AZ80-F1
#
_entry.id   AF-A0A2W0AZ80-F1
#
_cell.length_a   1.000
_cell.length_b   1.000
_cell.length_c   1.000
_cell.angle_alpha   90.00
_cell.angle_beta   90.00
_cell.angle_gamma   90.00
#
_symmetry.space_group_name_H-M   'P 1'
#
loop_
_entity.id
_entity.type
_entity.pdbx_description
1 polymer ?
#
loop_
_entity_poly.entity_id
_entity_poly.type
_entity_poly.pdbx_seq_one_letter_code
_entity_poly.pdbx_strand_id
1 'polypeptide(L)'
;MQIGFASKRSAGSCFLFAALALTLFVLTDSGTGYAIPAFARKYGLPCSACHEAWPKLNSFGQTFKDTGYQLMNDRDEPIWQNPSYWPVSMRITPHWHYESAGRQTVDSIPNDPTSPPIEKTINTSGFDLTGIDILTGGTLAKNISFLLVPSIDAGTGTIGFESANVRLDNLHGSPWLNLKFGKFELDGPVSEKRMMTLSGVGGEYQLYHFVPRGDVNDFTFGENQLGVELMGHSLDDHTRYALSMVSSTNGNLGLVGGRSYDGYIHVSQGFMAGKLGLQRVGAYFFSGF
;
A
#
# COMPACT_ATOMS: atom_id res chain seq x y z
N MET A 1 -52.49 31.27 -10.22
CA MET A 1 -53.16 30.55 -9.11
C MET A 1 -53.04 29.06 -9.39
N GLN A 2 -52.08 28.39 -8.76
CA GLN A 2 -51.87 26.93 -8.86
C GLN A 2 -51.69 26.45 -7.41
N ILE A 3 -52.63 25.65 -6.92
CA ILE A 3 -52.69 25.17 -5.54
C ILE A 3 -51.95 23.83 -5.50
N GLY A 4 -50.78 23.80 -4.86
CA GLY A 4 -50.01 22.57 -4.64
C GLY A 4 -50.36 21.94 -3.30
N PHE A 5 -50.96 20.74 -3.31
CA PHE A 5 -51.20 19.95 -2.12
C PHE A 5 -49.89 19.32 -1.62
N ALA A 6 -49.41 19.74 -0.45
CA ALA A 6 -48.32 19.07 0.26
C ALA A 6 -48.86 17.83 0.99
N SER A 7 -48.55 16.65 0.46
CA SER A 7 -48.76 15.36 1.13
C SER A 7 -47.78 15.22 2.31
N LYS A 8 -48.31 15.16 3.54
CA LYS A 8 -47.54 14.81 4.74
C LYS A 8 -47.09 13.34 4.62
N ARG A 9 -45.87 13.10 4.16
CA ARG A 9 -45.24 11.77 4.22
C ARG A 9 -45.06 11.40 5.70
N SER A 10 -45.63 10.29 6.14
CA SER A 10 -45.54 9.87 7.54
C SER A 10 -44.09 9.50 7.88
N ALA A 11 -43.53 10.14 8.91
CA ALA A 11 -42.17 9.85 9.38
C ALA A 11 -42.01 8.37 9.81
N GLY A 12 -43.11 7.74 10.25
CA GLY A 12 -43.12 6.34 10.68
C GLY A 12 -42.76 5.34 9.58
N SER A 13 -43.16 5.57 8.33
CA SER A 13 -42.77 4.68 7.23
C SER A 13 -41.28 4.75 6.92
N CYS A 14 -40.64 5.91 7.08
CA CYS A 14 -39.20 6.07 6.82
C CYS A 14 -38.35 5.38 7.89
N PHE A 15 -38.76 5.45 9.16
CA PHE A 15 -38.11 4.72 10.26
C PHE A 15 -38.22 3.20 10.11
N LEU A 16 -39.39 2.70 9.69
CA LEU A 16 -39.59 1.27 9.43
C LEU A 16 -38.72 0.76 8.28
N PHE A 17 -38.58 1.55 7.20
CA PHE A 17 -37.68 1.20 6.09
C PHE A 17 -36.21 1.21 6.51
N ALA A 18 -35.77 2.22 7.29
CA ALA A 18 -34.39 2.30 7.77
C ALA A 18 -34.06 1.15 8.75
N ALA A 19 -34.99 0.83 9.66
CA ALA A 19 -34.83 -0.28 10.60
C ALA A 19 -34.81 -1.64 9.88
N LEU A 20 -35.65 -1.82 8.86
CA LEU A 20 -35.68 -3.04 8.04
C LEU A 20 -34.41 -3.19 7.19
N ALA A 21 -33.90 -2.10 6.61
CA ALA A 21 -32.64 -2.10 5.87
C ALA A 21 -31.44 -2.42 6.78
N LEU A 22 -31.41 -1.87 7.99
CA LEU A 22 -30.38 -2.15 8.98
C LEU A 22 -30.45 -3.60 9.48
N THR A 23 -31.65 -4.14 9.72
CA THR A 23 -31.80 -5.55 10.10
C THR A 23 -31.45 -6.49 8.96
N LEU A 24 -31.79 -6.18 7.70
CA LEU A 24 -31.34 -6.97 6.55
C LEU A 24 -29.81 -6.95 6.43
N PHE A 25 -29.17 -5.79 6.66
CA PHE A 25 -27.71 -5.65 6.62
C PHE A 25 -27.00 -6.39 7.76
N VAL A 26 -27.62 -6.49 8.94
CA VAL A 26 -27.09 -7.27 10.07
C VAL A 26 -27.30 -8.78 9.85
N LEU A 27 -28.31 -9.17 9.08
CA LEU A 27 -28.63 -10.58 8.79
C LEU A 27 -27.89 -11.14 7.56
N THR A 28 -27.13 -10.33 6.81
CA THR A 28 -26.20 -10.88 5.82
C THR A 28 -25.00 -11.46 6.55
N ASP A 29 -25.02 -12.78 6.68
CA ASP A 29 -23.88 -13.58 7.12
C ASP A 29 -22.62 -13.16 6.35
N SER A 30 -21.56 -12.81 7.08
CA SER A 30 -20.23 -12.60 6.51
C SER A 30 -19.69 -13.98 6.12
N GLY A 31 -20.19 -14.50 5.00
CA GLY A 31 -19.68 -15.73 4.41
C GLY A 31 -18.16 -15.65 4.31
N THR A 32 -17.50 -16.82 4.31
CA THR A 32 -16.06 -16.91 4.08
C THR A 32 -15.72 -16.16 2.79
N GLY A 33 -15.19 -14.94 2.95
CA GLY A 33 -14.67 -14.17 1.85
C GLY A 33 -13.52 -14.96 1.26
N TYR A 34 -13.76 -15.62 0.13
CA TYR A 34 -12.71 -16.10 -0.76
C TYR A 34 -12.05 -14.85 -1.34
N ALA A 35 -11.28 -14.14 -0.51
CA ALA A 35 -10.25 -13.29 -1.07
C ALA A 35 -9.45 -14.18 -2.01
N ILE A 36 -9.12 -13.66 -3.18
CA ILE A 36 -8.37 -14.38 -4.21
C ILE A 36 -6.91 -13.91 -4.13
N PRO A 37 -6.15 -14.18 -3.05
CA PRO A 37 -4.74 -13.86 -3.05
C PRO A 37 -4.05 -14.90 -3.93
N ALA A 38 -3.47 -14.41 -5.02
CA ALA A 38 -2.60 -15.19 -5.89
C ALA A 38 -1.57 -16.00 -5.09
N PHE A 39 -0.91 -15.38 -4.12
CA PHE A 39 0.16 -16.01 -3.34
C PHE A 39 -0.34 -17.19 -2.50
N ALA A 40 -1.48 -17.05 -1.82
CA ALA A 40 -1.95 -18.09 -0.91
C ALA A 40 -2.44 -19.34 -1.66
N ARG A 41 -2.95 -19.19 -2.90
CA ARG A 41 -3.30 -20.33 -3.78
C ARG A 41 -2.10 -21.18 -4.19
N LYS A 42 -0.92 -20.57 -4.34
CA LYS A 42 0.33 -21.31 -4.65
C LYS A 42 0.62 -22.39 -3.61
N TYR A 43 0.35 -22.05 -2.35
CA TYR A 43 0.70 -22.87 -1.18
C TYR A 43 -0.51 -23.51 -0.49
N GLY A 44 -1.73 -23.27 -0.96
CA GLY A 44 -2.96 -23.73 -0.31
C GLY A 44 -3.16 -23.15 1.10
N LEU A 45 -2.64 -21.95 1.37
CA LEU A 45 -2.73 -21.30 2.68
C LEU A 45 -3.95 -20.36 2.74
N PRO A 46 -4.65 -20.26 3.89
CA PRO A 46 -5.67 -19.24 4.09
C PRO A 46 -5.03 -17.85 4.27
N CYS A 47 -5.78 -16.78 4.01
CA CYS A 47 -5.29 -15.41 4.18
C CYS A 47 -4.79 -15.12 5.60
N SER A 48 -5.45 -15.71 6.61
CA SER A 48 -5.09 -15.61 8.03
C SER A 48 -3.75 -16.26 8.37
N ALA A 49 -3.21 -17.12 7.50
CA ALA A 49 -1.85 -17.62 7.66
C ALA A 49 -0.81 -16.50 7.52
N CYS A 50 -1.05 -15.52 6.64
CA CYS A 50 -0.12 -14.42 6.38
C CYS A 50 -0.52 -13.09 7.04
N HIS A 51 -1.80 -12.90 7.36
CA HIS A 51 -2.34 -11.63 7.84
C HIS A 51 -2.97 -11.76 9.22
N GLU A 52 -2.72 -10.76 10.08
CA GLU A 52 -3.43 -10.59 11.37
C GLU A 52 -4.72 -9.77 11.16
N ALA A 53 -4.64 -8.72 10.34
CA ALA A 53 -5.75 -7.95 9.84
C ALA A 53 -5.38 -7.50 8.43
N TRP A 54 -6.33 -7.38 7.50
CA TRP A 54 -5.99 -6.81 6.20
C TRP A 54 -5.68 -5.32 6.34
N PRO A 55 -4.58 -4.78 5.76
CA PRO A 55 -3.47 -5.43 5.02
C PRO A 55 -2.20 -5.76 5.84
N LYS A 56 -2.23 -5.64 7.18
CA LYS A 56 -1.13 -5.94 8.10
C LYS A 56 -0.69 -7.42 8.03
N LEU A 57 0.59 -7.65 7.79
CA LEU A 57 1.20 -8.99 7.83
C LEU A 57 1.45 -9.42 9.28
N ASN A 58 1.24 -10.71 9.55
CA ASN A 58 1.77 -11.36 10.75
C ASN A 58 3.24 -11.77 10.54
N SER A 59 3.89 -12.36 11.54
CA SER A 59 5.29 -12.79 11.43
C SER A 59 5.53 -13.74 10.25
N PHE A 60 4.65 -14.72 10.02
CA PHE A 60 4.79 -15.64 8.89
C PHE A 60 4.70 -14.91 7.54
N GLY A 61 3.71 -14.02 7.37
CA GLY A 61 3.55 -13.23 6.16
C GLY A 61 4.71 -12.28 5.91
N GLN A 62 5.30 -11.74 6.98
CA GLN A 62 6.49 -10.89 6.91
C GLN A 62 7.71 -11.71 6.44
N THR A 63 7.97 -12.87 7.06
CA THR A 63 9.05 -13.78 6.61
C THR A 63 8.85 -14.20 5.15
N PHE A 64 7.62 -14.55 4.75
CA PHE A 64 7.31 -14.92 3.37
C PHE A 64 7.61 -13.79 2.37
N LYS A 65 7.30 -12.52 2.73
CA LYS A 65 7.69 -11.35 1.93
C LYS A 65 9.21 -11.17 1.90
N ASP A 66 9.88 -11.34 3.04
CA ASP A 66 11.31 -11.12 3.17
C ASP A 66 12.14 -12.17 2.44
N THR A 67 11.65 -13.40 2.32
CA THR A 67 12.25 -14.49 1.54
C THR A 67 11.90 -14.45 0.04
N GLY A 68 11.28 -13.35 -0.44
CA GLY A 68 10.96 -13.20 -1.87
C GLY A 68 9.77 -14.05 -2.31
N TYR A 69 8.75 -14.18 -1.46
CA TYR A 69 7.53 -14.96 -1.73
C TYR A 69 7.82 -16.46 -1.87
N GLN A 70 8.70 -16.98 -1.00
CA GLN A 70 9.15 -18.38 -0.96
C GLN A 70 8.93 -18.99 0.42
N LEU A 71 8.56 -20.28 0.45
CA LEU A 71 8.57 -21.09 1.67
C LEU A 71 9.93 -21.77 1.92
N MET A 72 10.95 -21.40 1.15
CA MET A 72 12.32 -21.89 1.23
C MET A 72 12.44 -23.40 1.00
N ASN A 73 11.68 -23.92 0.05
CA ASN A 73 11.74 -25.32 -0.37
C ASN A 73 11.71 -25.47 -1.90
N ASP A 74 12.06 -26.65 -2.40
CA ASP A 74 12.17 -26.86 -3.85
C ASP A 74 10.84 -26.69 -4.60
N ARG A 75 9.68 -26.81 -3.92
CA ARG A 75 8.34 -26.60 -4.53
C ARG A 75 8.03 -25.12 -4.79
N ASP A 76 8.90 -24.22 -4.34
CA ASP A 76 8.80 -22.80 -4.67
C ASP A 76 9.09 -22.55 -6.16
N GLU A 77 9.80 -23.43 -6.85
CA GLU A 77 10.12 -23.25 -8.26
C GLU A 77 8.88 -23.39 -9.17
N PRO A 78 8.79 -22.61 -10.26
CA PRO A 78 7.66 -22.66 -11.19
C PRO A 78 7.38 -24.05 -11.79
N ILE A 79 8.41 -24.91 -11.90
CA ILE A 79 8.26 -26.27 -12.45
C ILE A 79 7.32 -27.15 -11.62
N TRP A 80 7.15 -26.86 -10.33
CA TRP A 80 6.27 -27.59 -9.42
C TRP A 80 4.88 -26.97 -9.32
N GLN A 81 4.66 -25.85 -9.99
CA GLN A 81 3.37 -25.15 -9.98
C GLN A 81 2.43 -25.75 -11.00
N ASN A 82 1.15 -25.79 -10.64
CA ASN A 82 0.11 -26.18 -11.59
C ASN A 82 0.10 -25.16 -12.75
N PRO A 83 0.11 -25.58 -14.03
CA PRO A 83 0.03 -24.65 -15.16
C PRO A 83 -1.20 -23.74 -15.15
N SER A 84 -2.29 -24.14 -14.49
CA SER A 84 -3.49 -23.32 -14.29
C SER A 84 -3.33 -22.26 -13.19
N TYR A 85 -2.24 -22.31 -12.41
CA TYR A 85 -1.91 -21.30 -11.42
C TYR A 85 -1.28 -20.09 -12.12
N TRP A 86 -2.05 -19.01 -12.19
CA TRP A 86 -1.57 -17.70 -12.60
C TRP A 86 -1.54 -16.78 -11.36
N PRO A 87 -0.39 -16.20 -10.99
CA PRO A 87 -0.23 -15.45 -9.75
C PRO A 87 -0.76 -14.00 -9.86
N VAL A 88 -1.96 -13.79 -10.40
CA VAL A 88 -2.60 -12.46 -10.48
C VAL A 88 -3.74 -12.34 -9.49
N SER A 89 -3.75 -11.20 -8.82
CA SER A 89 -4.87 -10.69 -8.04
C SER A 89 -5.19 -9.27 -8.51
N MET A 90 -6.43 -8.84 -8.36
CA MET A 90 -6.86 -7.49 -8.75
C MET A 90 -7.59 -6.85 -7.58
N ARG A 91 -7.39 -5.55 -7.39
CA ARG A 91 -8.05 -4.75 -6.37
C ARG A 91 -8.68 -3.51 -6.99
N ILE A 92 -9.94 -3.28 -6.64
CA ILE A 92 -10.67 -2.04 -6.80
C ILE A 92 -11.57 -1.91 -5.57
N THR A 93 -11.77 -0.70 -5.06
CA THR A 93 -12.57 -0.48 -3.85
C THR A 93 -13.61 0.61 -4.08
N PRO A 94 -14.88 0.24 -4.31
CA PRO A 94 -16.00 1.18 -4.23
C PRO A 94 -16.20 1.59 -2.78
N HIS A 95 -16.34 2.88 -2.53
CA HIS A 95 -16.61 3.37 -1.19
C HIS A 95 -17.52 4.59 -1.20
N TRP A 96 -18.18 4.81 -0.06
CA TRP A 96 -18.72 6.11 0.30
C TRP A 96 -17.83 6.68 1.40
N HIS A 97 -17.47 7.95 1.30
CA HIS A 97 -16.60 8.59 2.26
C HIS A 97 -17.17 9.94 2.71
N TYR A 98 -16.80 10.33 3.92
CA TYR A 98 -16.92 11.67 4.46
C TYR A 98 -15.55 12.06 4.99
N GLU A 99 -14.96 13.10 4.43
CA GLU A 99 -13.60 13.53 4.76
C GLU A 99 -13.60 14.99 5.19
N SER A 100 -12.72 15.30 6.15
CA SER A 100 -12.50 16.67 6.64
C SER A 100 -11.01 16.96 6.59
N ALA A 101 -10.60 17.78 5.62
CA ALA A 101 -9.22 18.22 5.45
C ALA A 101 -9.08 19.62 6.04
N GLY A 102 -8.42 19.71 7.19
CA GLY A 102 -8.10 20.98 7.84
C GLY A 102 -6.90 21.67 7.19
N ARG A 103 -6.77 22.97 7.44
CA ARG A 103 -5.62 23.80 7.05
C ARG A 103 -5.26 23.76 5.57
N GLN A 104 -6.26 23.57 4.71
CA GLN A 104 -6.05 23.54 3.28
C GLN A 104 -5.91 24.96 2.75
N THR A 105 -4.97 25.15 1.84
CA THR A 105 -4.81 26.41 1.13
C THR A 105 -5.85 26.45 0.02
N VAL A 106 -6.76 27.43 0.06
CA VAL A 106 -7.81 27.62 -0.94
C VAL A 106 -7.81 29.05 -1.45
N ASP A 107 -8.24 29.22 -2.69
CA ASP A 107 -8.49 30.54 -3.26
C ASP A 107 -9.56 31.27 -2.43
N SER A 108 -9.29 32.51 -2.03
CA SER A 108 -10.27 33.33 -1.30
C SER A 108 -11.52 33.63 -2.11
N ILE A 109 -11.39 33.62 -3.44
CA ILE A 109 -12.50 33.65 -4.39
C ILE A 109 -12.48 32.33 -5.18
N PRO A 110 -13.54 31.49 -5.10
CA PRO A 110 -13.56 30.20 -5.78
C PRO A 110 -13.27 30.31 -7.29
N ASN A 111 -12.33 29.50 -7.78
CA ASN A 111 -11.87 29.45 -9.18
C ASN A 111 -11.15 30.71 -9.69
N ASP A 112 -10.65 31.57 -8.79
CA ASP A 112 -9.78 32.68 -9.14
C ASP A 112 -8.36 32.43 -8.60
N PRO A 113 -7.45 31.91 -9.44
CA PRO A 113 -6.07 31.60 -9.04
C PRO A 113 -5.24 32.86 -8.75
N THR A 114 -5.78 34.05 -9.01
CA THR A 114 -5.13 35.32 -8.67
C THR A 114 -5.55 35.86 -7.31
N SER A 115 -6.57 35.26 -6.69
CA SER A 115 -7.04 35.65 -5.37
C SER A 115 -6.04 35.23 -4.29
N PRO A 116 -5.88 36.02 -3.20
CA PRO A 116 -4.95 35.65 -2.14
C PRO A 116 -5.37 34.31 -1.50
N PRO A 117 -4.42 33.40 -1.24
CA PRO A 117 -4.73 32.12 -0.62
C PRO A 117 -5.19 32.34 0.83
N ILE A 118 -6.24 31.63 1.24
CA ILE A 118 -6.71 31.58 2.62
C ILE A 118 -6.65 30.15 3.14
N GLU A 119 -6.56 30.01 4.45
CA GLU A 119 -6.65 28.72 5.12
C GLU A 119 -8.13 28.36 5.36
N LYS A 120 -8.56 27.18 4.93
CA LYS A 120 -9.93 26.70 5.15
C LYS A 120 -9.94 25.21 5.49
N THR A 121 -10.93 24.79 6.27
CA THR A 121 -11.28 23.37 6.40
C THR A 121 -12.28 23.00 5.32
N ILE A 122 -11.95 21.99 4.50
CA ILE A 122 -12.82 21.47 3.46
C ILE A 122 -13.43 20.16 3.96
N ASN A 123 -14.76 20.06 3.85
CA ASN A 123 -15.49 18.83 4.10
C ASN A 123 -16.08 18.33 2.79
N THR A 124 -15.83 17.06 2.47
CA THR A 124 -16.34 16.39 1.27
C THR A 124 -17.08 15.12 1.67
N SER A 125 -18.09 14.76 0.87
CA SER A 125 -18.72 13.44 0.98
C SER A 125 -19.29 12.98 -0.34
N GLY A 126 -19.13 11.70 -0.65
CA GLY A 126 -19.56 11.17 -1.93
C GLY A 126 -19.31 9.68 -2.05
N PHE A 127 -19.72 9.14 -3.20
CA PHE A 127 -19.30 7.81 -3.65
C PHE A 127 -18.08 7.97 -4.54
N ASP A 128 -17.11 7.09 -4.37
CA ASP A 128 -15.89 7.08 -5.16
C ASP A 128 -15.41 5.63 -5.41
N LEU A 129 -14.45 5.49 -6.31
CA LEU A 129 -13.76 4.26 -6.65
C LEU A 129 -12.26 4.51 -6.53
N THR A 130 -11.56 3.59 -5.88
CA THR A 130 -10.10 3.57 -6.02
C THR A 130 -9.71 3.24 -7.47
N GLY A 131 -8.47 3.53 -7.83
CA GLY A 131 -7.83 2.93 -9.01
C GLY A 131 -7.87 1.40 -8.99
N ILE A 132 -7.50 0.81 -10.13
CA ILE A 132 -7.36 -0.65 -10.27
C ILE A 132 -5.90 -1.01 -10.09
N ASP A 133 -5.59 -1.88 -9.13
CA ASP A 133 -4.27 -2.49 -9.00
C ASP A 133 -4.31 -3.95 -9.42
N ILE A 134 -3.36 -4.36 -10.26
CA ILE A 134 -3.17 -5.76 -10.65
C ILE A 134 -1.90 -6.28 -9.96
N LEU A 135 -2.04 -6.96 -8.82
CA LEU A 135 -0.90 -7.54 -8.11
C LEU A 135 -0.51 -8.88 -8.73
N THR A 136 0.70 -8.95 -9.28
CA THR A 136 1.34 -10.21 -9.68
C THR A 136 2.74 -10.35 -9.10
N GLY A 137 3.04 -11.51 -8.53
CA GLY A 137 4.35 -11.78 -7.98
C GLY A 137 4.55 -13.24 -7.63
N GLY A 138 5.79 -13.61 -7.41
CA GLY A 138 6.16 -14.99 -7.12
C GLY A 138 7.60 -15.26 -7.52
N THR A 139 7.89 -16.50 -7.83
CA THR A 139 9.23 -16.99 -8.17
C THR A 139 9.39 -17.16 -9.68
N LEU A 140 10.56 -16.80 -10.20
CA LEU A 140 11.00 -17.12 -11.56
C LEU A 140 11.90 -18.36 -11.56
N ALA A 141 12.69 -18.52 -10.49
CA ALA A 141 13.52 -19.69 -10.21
C ALA A 141 13.75 -19.78 -8.69
N LYS A 142 14.44 -20.82 -8.22
CA LYS A 142 14.92 -20.87 -6.83
C LYS A 142 15.71 -19.60 -6.54
N ASN A 143 15.38 -18.91 -5.44
CA ASN A 143 16.05 -17.67 -5.03
C ASN A 143 15.94 -16.49 -6.04
N ILE A 144 15.07 -16.57 -7.05
CA ILE A 144 14.80 -15.46 -7.97
C ILE A 144 13.29 -15.18 -7.94
N SER A 145 12.90 -13.99 -7.49
CA SER A 145 11.49 -13.61 -7.34
C SER A 145 11.18 -12.28 -8.03
N PHE A 146 9.89 -11.99 -8.22
CA PHE A 146 9.43 -10.75 -8.82
C PHE A 146 8.15 -10.24 -8.16
N LEU A 147 7.94 -8.93 -8.25
CA LEU A 147 6.69 -8.25 -7.95
C LEU A 147 6.42 -7.20 -9.02
N LEU A 148 5.27 -7.31 -9.68
CA LEU A 148 4.78 -6.38 -10.68
C LEU A 148 3.35 -5.97 -10.32
N VAL A 149 3.13 -4.66 -10.27
CA VAL A 149 1.85 -4.04 -9.92
C VAL A 149 1.58 -2.92 -10.92
N PRO A 150 0.95 -3.21 -12.06
CA PRO A 150 0.34 -2.20 -12.91
C PRO A 150 -0.86 -1.62 -12.19
N SER A 151 -1.01 -0.30 -12.25
CA SER A 151 -2.11 0.44 -11.66
C SER A 151 -2.80 1.30 -12.73
N ILE A 152 -4.11 1.48 -12.59
CA ILE A 152 -4.92 2.35 -13.45
C ILE A 152 -5.56 3.41 -12.56
N ASP A 153 -5.31 4.67 -12.87
CA ASP A 153 -5.93 5.80 -12.20
C ASP A 153 -7.41 5.93 -12.59
N ALA A 154 -8.30 6.06 -11.59
CA ALA A 154 -9.74 6.07 -11.81
C ALA A 154 -10.25 7.37 -12.46
N GLY A 155 -9.55 8.51 -12.26
CA GLY A 155 -9.96 9.81 -12.79
C GLY A 155 -9.49 10.07 -14.21
N THR A 156 -8.25 9.69 -14.52
CA THR A 156 -7.57 9.98 -15.79
C THR A 156 -7.50 8.79 -16.74
N GLY A 157 -7.65 7.56 -16.22
CA GLY A 157 -7.44 6.32 -16.98
C GLY A 157 -5.97 6.05 -17.29
N THR A 158 -5.04 6.80 -16.70
CA THR A 158 -3.60 6.62 -16.92
C THR A 158 -3.15 5.28 -16.33
N ILE A 159 -2.36 4.54 -17.10
CA ILE A 159 -1.76 3.27 -16.68
C ILE A 159 -0.33 3.53 -16.24
N GLY A 160 0.00 3.15 -15.02
CA GLY A 160 1.33 3.24 -14.44
C GLY A 160 1.79 1.92 -13.82
N PHE A 161 3.01 1.94 -13.30
CA PHE A 161 3.53 0.87 -12.45
C PHE A 161 3.71 1.41 -11.04
N GLU A 162 2.91 0.86 -10.12
CA GLU A 162 3.08 1.07 -8.69
C GLU A 162 4.38 0.40 -8.25
N SER A 163 4.57 -0.88 -8.61
CA SER A 163 5.80 -1.63 -8.34
C SER A 163 6.19 -2.47 -9.55
N ALA A 164 7.48 -2.61 -9.82
CA ALA A 164 8.02 -3.46 -10.87
C ALA A 164 9.46 -3.82 -10.50
N ASN A 165 9.65 -4.92 -9.79
CA ASN A 165 10.97 -5.33 -9.32
C ASN A 165 11.21 -6.84 -9.46
N VAL A 166 12.50 -7.16 -9.54
CA VAL A 166 13.04 -8.51 -9.49
C VAL A 166 13.99 -8.59 -8.29
N ARG A 167 14.04 -9.75 -7.65
CA ARG A 167 14.89 -10.01 -6.50
C ARG A 167 15.75 -11.24 -6.72
N LEU A 168 16.98 -11.16 -6.21
CA LEU A 168 17.91 -12.26 -6.03
C LEU A 168 18.06 -12.46 -4.53
N ASP A 169 17.42 -13.49 -4.01
CA ASP A 169 17.33 -13.76 -2.58
C ASP A 169 18.34 -14.85 -2.16
N ASN A 170 18.71 -14.88 -0.89
CA ASN A 170 19.59 -15.90 -0.30
C ASN A 170 20.91 -16.11 -1.07
N LEU A 171 21.57 -15.04 -1.50
CA LEU A 171 22.86 -15.12 -2.19
C LEU A 171 23.88 -15.80 -1.26
N HIS A 172 24.62 -16.77 -1.80
CA HIS A 172 25.50 -17.65 -1.01
C HIS A 172 24.79 -18.42 0.12
N GLY A 173 23.48 -18.65 0.00
CA GLY A 173 22.71 -19.41 0.97
C GLY A 173 22.38 -18.64 2.27
N SER A 174 22.51 -17.32 2.27
CA SER A 174 22.30 -16.49 3.47
C SER A 174 21.12 -15.54 3.31
N PRO A 175 20.12 -15.55 4.23
CA PRO A 175 19.02 -14.58 4.24
C PRO A 175 19.49 -13.16 4.56
N TRP A 176 20.75 -13.00 4.98
CA TRP A 176 21.38 -11.71 5.18
C TRP A 176 21.90 -11.07 3.89
N LEU A 177 21.86 -11.77 2.75
CA LEU A 177 22.36 -11.23 1.49
C LEU A 177 21.33 -11.41 0.36
N ASN A 178 20.56 -10.35 0.12
CA ASN A 178 19.56 -10.30 -0.96
C ASN A 178 19.68 -8.99 -1.73
N LEU A 179 19.34 -9.02 -3.01
CA LEU A 179 19.37 -7.86 -3.89
C LEU A 179 18.01 -7.69 -4.58
N LYS A 180 17.45 -6.49 -4.54
CA LYS A 180 16.21 -6.10 -5.21
C LYS A 180 16.51 -5.00 -6.21
N PHE A 181 15.98 -5.10 -7.43
CA PHE A 181 16.18 -4.12 -8.49
C PHE A 181 14.85 -3.78 -9.17
N GLY A 182 14.64 -2.49 -9.47
CA GLY A 182 13.46 -1.98 -10.16
C GLY A 182 12.73 -0.92 -9.35
N LYS A 183 11.41 -0.84 -9.50
CA LYS A 183 10.54 0.06 -8.72
C LYS A 183 9.96 -0.68 -7.52
N PHE A 184 10.21 -0.18 -6.31
CA PHE A 184 9.86 -0.85 -5.07
C PHE A 184 9.63 0.11 -3.89
N GLU A 185 8.85 -0.35 -2.92
CA GLU A 185 8.74 0.29 -1.61
C GLU A 185 10.08 0.19 -0.87
N LEU A 186 10.60 1.32 -0.38
CA LEU A 186 11.77 1.37 0.52
C LEU A 186 11.45 0.64 1.83
N ASP A 187 12.46 0.01 2.43
CA ASP A 187 12.27 -0.60 3.74
C ASP A 187 12.04 0.47 4.81
N GLY A 188 10.84 0.52 5.39
CA GLY A 188 10.46 1.51 6.40
C GLY A 188 9.84 0.88 7.64
N PRO A 189 9.74 1.63 8.76
CA PRO A 189 9.14 1.15 10.00
C PRO A 189 7.71 0.62 9.82
N VAL A 190 6.92 1.38 9.05
CA VAL A 190 5.56 1.03 8.64
C VAL A 190 5.42 1.26 7.14
N SER A 191 4.67 0.39 6.48
CA SER A 191 4.44 0.47 5.05
C SER A 191 3.20 1.29 4.75
N GLU A 192 3.36 2.31 3.90
CA GLU A 192 2.24 3.08 3.41
C GLU A 192 1.42 2.31 2.38
N LYS A 193 2.09 1.46 1.57
CA LYS A 193 1.41 0.56 0.62
C LYS A 193 0.54 -0.51 1.32
N ARG A 194 0.63 -0.61 2.64
CA ARG A 194 -0.22 -1.44 3.53
C ARG A 194 -0.90 -0.58 4.61
N MET A 195 -1.38 0.61 4.24
CA MET A 195 -2.23 1.44 5.11
C MET A 195 -3.57 0.75 5.44
N MET A 196 -4.12 1.06 6.62
CA MET A 196 -5.36 0.44 7.12
C MET A 196 -6.63 1.15 6.64
N THR A 197 -6.50 2.34 6.05
CA THR A 197 -7.59 3.20 5.63
C THR A 197 -7.67 3.27 4.12
N LEU A 198 -8.86 3.52 3.59
CA LEU A 198 -9.13 3.61 2.15
C LEU A 198 -9.39 5.06 1.69
N SER A 199 -9.00 6.03 2.52
CA SER A 199 -9.22 7.46 2.32
C SER A 199 -7.91 8.14 1.99
N GLY A 200 -7.95 9.07 1.02
CA GLY A 200 -6.81 9.95 0.72
C GLY A 200 -6.57 11.02 1.78
N VAL A 201 -7.51 11.21 2.73
CA VAL A 201 -7.39 12.20 3.79
C VAL A 201 -7.06 11.52 5.11
N GLY A 202 -5.79 11.63 5.51
CA GLY A 202 -5.28 11.07 6.76
C GLY A 202 -5.01 9.56 6.74
N GLY A 203 -5.12 8.93 5.56
CA GLY A 203 -4.74 7.52 5.37
C GLY A 203 -3.27 7.31 5.05
N GLU A 204 -2.66 8.25 4.34
CA GLU A 204 -1.22 8.33 4.14
C GLU A 204 -0.52 8.78 5.42
N TYR A 205 0.71 8.30 5.64
CA TYR A 205 1.49 8.72 6.79
C TYR A 205 2.05 10.11 6.49
N GLN A 206 1.42 11.14 7.03
CA GLN A 206 1.81 12.55 6.79
C GLN A 206 3.30 12.82 7.02
N LEU A 207 3.93 12.07 7.94
CA LEU A 207 5.38 12.16 8.20
C LEU A 207 6.23 11.73 6.99
N TYR A 208 5.74 10.81 6.15
CA TYR A 208 6.44 10.32 4.97
C TYR A 208 6.39 11.29 3.80
N HIS A 209 5.43 12.21 3.80
CA HIS A 209 5.20 13.21 2.76
C HIS A 209 5.50 14.64 3.22
N PHE A 210 6.11 14.79 4.39
CA PHE A 210 6.41 16.10 4.94
C PHE A 210 7.58 16.74 4.19
N VAL A 211 7.31 17.86 3.54
CA VAL A 211 8.32 18.71 2.89
C VAL A 211 8.36 20.07 3.59
N PRO A 212 9.53 20.54 4.08
CA PRO A 212 9.64 21.87 4.68
C PRO A 212 9.23 22.98 3.71
N ARG A 213 8.63 24.06 4.23
CA ARG A 213 8.23 25.20 3.40
C ARG A 213 9.45 25.80 2.69
N GLY A 214 9.38 25.88 1.36
CA GLY A 214 10.44 26.47 0.53
C GLY A 214 11.50 25.47 0.08
N ASP A 215 11.40 24.22 0.51
CA ASP A 215 12.15 23.12 -0.08
C ASP A 215 11.50 22.70 -1.41
N VAL A 216 12.32 22.39 -2.40
CA VAL A 216 11.91 21.96 -3.74
C VAL A 216 12.16 20.46 -3.95
N ASN A 217 12.69 19.77 -2.94
CA ASN A 217 12.86 18.33 -2.96
C ASN A 217 11.48 17.64 -2.98
N ASP A 218 11.29 16.76 -3.96
CA ASP A 218 10.05 16.02 -4.16
C ASP A 218 10.11 14.59 -3.60
N PHE A 219 11.20 14.20 -2.92
CA PHE A 219 11.34 12.89 -2.30
C PHE A 219 10.32 12.66 -1.18
N THR A 220 9.67 11.50 -1.20
CA THR A 220 8.79 11.05 -0.12
C THR A 220 9.02 9.58 0.21
N PHE A 221 8.88 9.22 1.49
CA PHE A 221 9.00 7.83 1.96
C PHE A 221 7.78 6.98 1.59
N GLY A 222 6.66 7.62 1.29
CA GLY A 222 5.41 6.96 0.91
C GLY A 222 5.44 6.42 -0.51
N GLU A 223 6.31 6.95 -1.37
CA GLU A 223 6.42 6.53 -2.76
C GLU A 223 7.36 5.35 -3.00
N ASN A 224 7.02 4.54 -4.01
CA ASN A 224 7.89 3.46 -4.45
C ASN A 224 9.03 4.04 -5.29
N GLN A 225 10.26 3.79 -4.87
CA GLN A 225 11.47 4.32 -5.47
C GLN A 225 12.00 3.40 -6.58
N LEU A 226 12.69 3.98 -7.55
CA LEU A 226 13.32 3.27 -8.66
C LEU A 226 14.82 3.13 -8.38
N GLY A 227 15.35 1.90 -8.29
CA GLY A 227 16.76 1.71 -7.99
C GLY A 227 17.18 0.28 -7.70
N VAL A 228 18.14 0.13 -6.80
CA VAL A 228 18.63 -1.14 -6.26
C VAL A 228 18.66 -1.10 -4.73
N GLU A 229 18.38 -2.23 -4.08
CA GLU A 229 18.45 -2.37 -2.63
C GLU A 229 19.15 -3.67 -2.25
N LEU A 230 20.18 -3.56 -1.42
CA LEU A 230 20.79 -4.64 -0.69
C LEU A 230 20.07 -4.78 0.65
N MET A 231 19.60 -5.98 0.97
CA MET A 231 18.83 -6.20 2.19
C MET A 231 19.16 -7.54 2.84
N GLY A 232 19.07 -7.56 4.16
CA GLY A 232 19.30 -8.75 4.97
C GLY A 232 18.33 -8.80 6.14
N HIS A 233 17.94 -10.01 6.51
CA HIS A 233 16.97 -10.22 7.58
C HIS A 233 17.24 -11.51 8.36
N SER A 234 16.86 -11.50 9.63
CA SER A 234 16.73 -12.68 10.48
C SER A 234 15.50 -13.50 10.08
N LEU A 235 15.52 -14.79 10.35
CA LEU A 235 14.34 -15.65 10.17
C LEU A 235 13.41 -15.65 11.40
N ASP A 236 13.87 -15.16 12.54
CA ASP A 236 13.24 -15.36 13.86
C ASP A 236 12.98 -14.06 14.64
N ASP A 237 14.00 -13.21 14.83
CA ASP A 237 13.93 -12.05 15.71
C ASP A 237 13.50 -10.73 15.03
N HIS A 238 13.15 -10.81 13.74
CA HIS A 238 12.73 -9.68 12.89
C HIS A 238 13.78 -8.57 12.79
N THR A 239 15.06 -8.86 13.06
CA THR A 239 16.17 -7.96 12.77
C THR A 239 16.35 -7.87 11.26
N ARG A 240 16.51 -6.66 10.74
CA ARG A 240 16.73 -6.43 9.31
C ARG A 240 17.53 -5.17 9.05
N TYR A 241 18.14 -5.13 7.88
CA TYR A 241 18.73 -3.93 7.31
C TYR A 241 18.39 -3.79 5.83
N ALA A 242 18.42 -2.55 5.34
CA ALA A 242 18.37 -2.20 3.93
C ALA A 242 19.38 -1.10 3.63
N LEU A 243 20.05 -1.22 2.49
CA LEU A 243 20.90 -0.21 1.88
C LEU A 243 20.45 -0.04 0.43
N SER A 244 19.93 1.13 0.09
CA SER A 244 19.30 1.39 -1.20
C SER A 244 20.01 2.54 -1.91
N MET A 245 20.20 2.38 -3.22
CA MET A 245 20.60 3.43 -4.14
C MET A 245 19.47 3.62 -5.13
N VAL A 246 18.86 4.81 -5.12
CA VAL A 246 17.64 5.11 -5.89
C VAL A 246 17.84 6.34 -6.75
N SER A 247 17.07 6.45 -7.84
CA SER A 247 17.05 7.65 -8.66
C SER A 247 16.43 8.82 -7.89
N SER A 248 17.01 10.01 -8.02
CA SER A 248 16.50 11.26 -7.43
C SER A 248 15.29 11.83 -8.20
N THR A 249 14.30 10.97 -8.48
CA THR A 249 13.08 11.32 -9.23
C THR A 249 11.80 10.90 -8.51
N ASN A 250 11.91 10.59 -7.22
CA ASN A 250 10.84 10.09 -6.37
C ASN A 250 10.05 8.93 -7.03
N GLY A 251 10.75 7.97 -7.64
CA GLY A 251 10.12 6.82 -8.30
C GLY A 251 9.51 7.06 -9.69
N ASN A 252 9.61 8.28 -10.21
CA ASN A 252 9.17 8.62 -11.56
C ASN A 252 10.15 8.12 -12.63
N LEU A 253 9.61 7.83 -13.82
CA LEU A 253 10.39 7.48 -14.99
C LEU A 253 11.02 8.72 -15.63
N GLY A 254 12.18 8.52 -16.28
CA GLY A 254 12.98 9.60 -16.83
C GLY A 254 13.94 10.19 -15.79
N LEU A 255 14.95 10.92 -16.25
CA LEU A 255 15.93 11.59 -15.40
C LEU A 255 15.87 13.09 -15.67
N VAL A 256 15.67 13.88 -14.62
CA VAL A 256 15.59 15.34 -14.70
C VAL A 256 17.00 15.92 -14.46
N GLY A 257 17.94 15.68 -15.39
CA GLY A 257 19.30 16.23 -15.33
C GLY A 257 20.44 15.19 -15.20
N GLY A 258 21.55 15.60 -14.56
CA GLY A 258 22.81 14.85 -14.44
C GLY A 258 22.80 13.71 -13.39
N ARG A 259 23.94 13.43 -12.75
CA ARG A 259 24.07 12.36 -11.74
C ARG A 259 23.03 12.55 -10.61
N SER A 260 22.06 11.66 -10.53
CA SER A 260 20.88 11.76 -9.65
C SER A 260 20.67 10.43 -8.91
N TYR A 261 21.56 10.14 -7.96
CA TYR A 261 21.40 8.97 -7.09
C TYR A 261 21.33 9.41 -5.65
N ASP A 262 20.31 8.92 -4.97
CA ASP A 262 20.13 9.09 -3.53
C ASP A 262 20.44 7.79 -2.82
N GLY A 263 21.00 7.90 -1.62
CA GLY A 263 21.29 6.81 -0.72
C GLY A 263 20.26 6.74 0.40
N TYR A 264 19.79 5.53 0.69
CA TYR A 264 18.94 5.24 1.83
C TYR A 264 19.49 4.08 2.64
N ILE A 265 19.44 4.19 3.97
CA ILE A 265 19.83 3.14 4.90
C ILE A 265 18.71 2.98 5.92
N HIS A 266 18.36 1.74 6.24
CA HIS A 266 17.48 1.42 7.36
C HIS A 266 18.01 0.21 8.12
N VAL A 267 17.91 0.28 9.44
CA VAL A 267 18.18 -0.85 10.34
C VAL A 267 17.05 -0.92 11.36
N SER A 268 16.55 -2.11 11.63
CA SER A 268 15.51 -2.29 12.66
C SER A 268 15.57 -3.66 13.30
N GLN A 269 15.02 -3.74 14.51
CA GLN A 269 14.85 -4.97 15.27
C GLN A 269 13.43 -5.04 15.83
N GLY A 270 12.82 -6.22 15.70
CA GLY A 270 11.55 -6.52 16.33
C GLY A 270 11.73 -7.15 17.71
N PHE A 271 10.77 -6.92 18.60
CA PHE A 271 10.73 -7.60 19.90
C PHE A 271 9.29 -7.72 20.40
N MET A 272 9.01 -8.75 21.19
CA MET A 272 7.69 -8.94 21.79
C MET A 272 7.54 -8.06 23.04
N ALA A 273 6.57 -7.16 23.05
CA ALA A 273 6.27 -6.26 24.17
C ALA A 273 5.00 -6.69 24.91
N GLY A 274 4.96 -7.93 25.40
CA GLY A 274 3.83 -8.48 26.16
C GLY A 274 2.49 -8.32 25.43
N LYS A 275 1.53 -7.63 26.07
CA LYS A 275 0.18 -7.41 25.50
C LYS A 275 0.15 -6.49 24.27
N LEU A 276 1.22 -5.72 24.02
CA LEU A 276 1.33 -4.87 22.84
C LEU A 276 1.74 -5.67 21.59
N GLY A 277 2.07 -6.96 21.73
CA GLY A 277 2.51 -7.80 20.62
C GLY A 277 3.91 -7.42 20.11
N LEU A 278 4.18 -7.74 18.85
CA LEU A 278 5.45 -7.42 18.19
C LEU A 278 5.58 -5.90 18.00
N GLN A 279 6.62 -5.33 18.61
CA GLN A 279 7.04 -3.94 18.44
C GLN A 279 8.32 -3.88 17.62
N ARG A 280 8.57 -2.76 16.95
CA ARG A 280 9.79 -2.55 16.17
C ARG A 280 10.44 -1.23 16.55
N VAL A 281 11.75 -1.27 16.74
CA VAL A 281 12.60 -0.09 16.88
C VAL A 281 13.63 -0.10 15.76
N GLY A 282 13.97 1.07 15.24
CA GLY A 282 14.92 1.19 14.15
C GLY A 282 15.37 2.61 13.93
N ALA A 283 16.33 2.76 13.02
CA ALA A 283 16.84 4.03 12.56
C ALA A 283 16.97 3.98 11.03
N TYR A 284 16.69 5.10 10.39
CA TYR A 284 16.91 5.28 8.97
C TYR A 284 17.70 6.56 8.70
N PHE A 285 18.37 6.58 7.56
CA PHE A 285 19.13 7.72 7.06
C PHE A 285 18.91 7.83 5.57
N PHE A 286 18.68 9.05 5.10
CA PHE A 286 18.55 9.37 3.68
C PHE A 286 19.52 10.49 3.33
N SER A 287 20.18 10.37 2.19
CA SER A 287 21.07 11.39 1.64
C SER A 287 20.90 11.43 0.12
N GLY A 288 20.39 12.55 -0.39
CA GLY A 288 20.29 12.82 -1.82
C GLY A 288 21.06 14.07 -2.24
N PHE A 289 21.19 14.28 -3.56
CA PHE A 289 21.84 15.44 -4.17
C PHE A 289 20.87 16.28 -4.99
#